data_AF-A0A5B7FB40-F1
#
_entry.id   AF-A0A5B7FB40-F1
#
_cell.length_a   1.000
_cell.length_b   1.000
_cell.length_c   1.000
_cell.angle_alpha   90.00
_cell.angle_beta   90.00
_cell.angle_gamma   90.00
#
_symmetry.space_group_name_H-M   'P 1'
#
loop_
_entity.id
_entity.type
_entity.pdbx_description
1 polymer ?
#
loop_
_entity_poly.entity_id
_entity_poly.type
_entity_poly.pdbx_seq_one_letter_code
_entity_poly.pdbx_strand_id
1 'polypeptide(L)'
;MNKCSGLDTISCHVISFWRDIFVWRIQPNLSRVTEQVGVHPNFQIFELELTLKFASGNSTEVYFHGTQITTTLLGVIPATIIMHQITTPILYNLKLYSINEYLQLRYQSAALRKVGTSVVLLNTSFHIGMSVYAPSLALATVTSISPINSVLIAGAIVTFYITVGGVKAVVYTDVLQTLLMLAGVLAVVVICCMKVGGVEEVWATAGQGGRLEFFK
;
A
#
# COMPACT_ATOMS: atom_id res chain seq x y z
N MET A 1 -2.60 33.17 19.60
CA MET A 1 -3.96 32.59 19.57
C MET A 1 -4.47 32.71 18.13
N ASN A 2 -4.85 31.70 17.36
CA ASN A 2 -4.97 30.25 17.51
C ASN A 2 -4.77 29.68 16.10
N LYS A 3 -3.87 28.71 15.91
CA LYS A 3 -3.75 27.97 14.65
C LYS A 3 -3.26 26.53 14.89
N CYS A 4 -3.79 25.88 15.91
CA CYS A 4 -3.71 24.45 16.16
C CYS A 4 -5.09 23.97 16.61
N SER A 5 -5.99 23.69 15.67
CA SER A 5 -7.30 23.10 15.98
C SER A 5 -7.71 22.00 14.98
N GLY A 6 -7.11 21.96 13.79
CA GLY A 6 -7.32 20.88 12.81
C GLY A 6 -6.46 19.63 13.07
N LEU A 7 -5.18 19.80 13.43
CA LEU A 7 -4.23 18.70 13.60
C LEU A 7 -4.56 17.84 14.84
N ASP A 8 -5.01 18.48 15.93
CA ASP A 8 -5.35 17.79 17.17
C ASP A 8 -6.64 16.97 17.06
N THR A 9 -7.57 17.40 16.20
CA THR A 9 -8.83 16.68 15.94
C THR A 9 -8.58 15.40 15.14
N ILE A 10 -7.69 15.44 14.13
CA ILE A 10 -7.30 14.26 13.35
C ILE A 10 -6.52 13.28 14.24
N SER A 11 -5.61 13.78 15.07
CA SER A 11 -4.86 12.96 16.02
C SER A 11 -5.79 12.26 17.03
N CYS A 12 -6.81 12.95 17.53
CA CYS A 12 -7.83 12.36 18.41
C CYS A 12 -8.70 11.30 17.73
N HIS A 13 -9.09 11.49 16.46
CA HIS A 13 -9.83 10.47 15.71
C HIS A 13 -8.98 9.22 15.42
N VAL A 14 -7.69 9.41 15.11
CA VAL A 14 -6.74 8.31 14.92
C VAL A 14 -6.55 7.53 16.23
N ILE A 15 -6.39 8.22 17.36
CA ILE A 15 -6.25 7.57 18.68
C ILE A 15 -7.54 6.84 19.10
N SER A 16 -8.72 7.43 18.84
CA SER A 16 -10.00 6.76 19.10
C SER A 16 -10.17 5.51 18.23
N PHE A 17 -9.77 5.59 16.97
CA PHE A 17 -9.81 4.46 16.05
C PHE A 17 -8.87 3.32 16.48
N TRP A 18 -7.67 3.66 16.96
CA TRP A 18 -6.73 2.68 17.55
C TRP A 18 -7.28 2.01 18.81
N ARG A 19 -8.04 2.75 19.63
CA ARG A 19 -8.76 2.20 20.79
C ARG A 19 -9.86 1.22 20.37
N ASP A 20 -10.56 1.49 19.27
CA ASP A 20 -11.63 0.62 18.75
C ASP A 20 -11.07 -0.68 18.12
N ILE A 21 -9.91 -0.62 17.45
CA ILE A 21 -9.15 -1.82 17.03
C ILE A 21 -8.79 -2.71 18.25
N PHE A 22 -8.37 -2.08 19.36
CA PHE A 22 -7.99 -2.82 20.58
C PHE A 22 -9.20 -3.46 21.29
N VAL A 23 -10.36 -2.78 21.28
CA VAL A 23 -11.63 -3.27 21.87
C VAL A 23 -12.19 -4.48 21.10
N TRP A 24 -11.88 -4.63 19.80
CA TRP A 24 -12.38 -5.74 18.99
C TRP A 24 -11.80 -7.12 19.36
N ARG A 25 -10.90 -7.19 20.34
CA ARG A 25 -10.35 -8.40 20.97
C ARG A 25 -11.41 -9.31 21.64
N ILE A 26 -12.67 -8.90 21.77
CA ILE A 26 -13.74 -9.62 22.50
C ILE A 26 -14.88 -10.12 21.57
N GLN A 27 -14.59 -10.60 20.36
CA GLN A 27 -15.59 -11.32 19.55
C GLN A 27 -15.26 -12.82 19.50
N PRO A 28 -15.98 -13.68 20.25
CA PRO A 28 -15.68 -15.11 20.38
C PRO A 28 -16.08 -15.98 19.17
N ASN A 29 -16.57 -15.40 18.07
CA ASN A 29 -17.12 -16.14 16.91
C ASN A 29 -16.22 -16.10 15.67
N LEU A 30 -14.90 -16.12 15.89
CA LEU A 30 -13.88 -15.65 14.92
C LEU A 30 -13.04 -16.75 14.26
N SER A 31 -13.46 -18.02 14.40
CA SER A 31 -12.82 -19.19 13.76
C SER A 31 -13.33 -19.44 12.33
N ARG A 32 -14.60 -19.13 12.03
CA ARG A 32 -15.18 -19.30 10.69
C ARG A 32 -14.75 -18.24 9.67
N VAL A 33 -14.41 -17.04 10.13
CA VAL A 33 -13.95 -15.95 9.24
C VAL A 33 -12.50 -16.17 8.80
N THR A 34 -11.65 -16.77 9.63
CA THR A 34 -10.27 -17.16 9.24
C THR A 34 -10.19 -18.24 8.17
N GLU A 35 -11.25 -19.02 8.00
CA GLU A 35 -11.31 -20.11 7.02
C GLU A 35 -11.94 -19.67 5.69
N GLN A 36 -12.83 -18.66 5.70
CA GLN A 36 -13.37 -18.04 4.48
C GLN A 36 -12.51 -16.89 3.95
N VAL A 37 -11.84 -16.16 4.83
CA VAL A 37 -10.85 -15.16 4.44
C VAL A 37 -9.53 -15.89 4.27
N GLY A 38 -9.42 -16.64 3.18
CA GLY A 38 -8.13 -16.77 2.52
C GLY A 38 -7.71 -15.36 2.15
N VAL A 39 -7.10 -14.63 3.10
CA VAL A 39 -6.56 -13.30 2.88
C VAL A 39 -5.57 -13.53 1.76
N HIS A 40 -5.95 -13.19 0.53
CA HIS A 40 -5.10 -13.38 -0.62
C HIS A 40 -3.83 -12.61 -0.29
N PRO A 41 -2.67 -13.28 -0.07
CA PRO A 41 -1.43 -12.58 0.25
C PRO A 41 -1.13 -11.51 -0.81
N ASN A 42 -1.65 -11.75 -2.02
CA ASN A 42 -1.59 -10.89 -3.19
C ASN A 42 -2.37 -9.58 -3.07
N PHE A 43 -3.47 -9.51 -2.30
CA PHE A 43 -4.22 -8.25 -2.10
C PHE A 43 -3.38 -7.28 -1.26
N GLN A 44 -2.74 -7.79 -0.20
CA GLN A 44 -1.82 -7.02 0.63
C GLN A 44 -0.54 -6.63 -0.13
N ILE A 45 -0.01 -7.51 -0.98
CA ILE A 45 1.14 -7.21 -1.86
C ILE A 45 0.77 -6.11 -2.87
N PHE A 46 -0.44 -6.17 -3.45
CA PHE A 46 -0.92 -5.20 -4.43
C PHE A 46 -1.05 -3.79 -3.82
N GLU A 47 -1.66 -3.67 -2.64
CA GLU A 47 -1.79 -2.40 -1.92
C GLU A 47 -0.42 -1.82 -1.52
N LEU A 48 0.54 -2.68 -1.13
CA LEU A 48 1.91 -2.27 -0.84
C LEU A 48 2.61 -1.70 -2.08
N GLU A 49 2.44 -2.34 -3.24
CA GLU A 49 2.97 -1.83 -4.50
C GLU A 49 2.32 -0.50 -4.90
N LEU A 50 1.00 -0.38 -4.74
CA LEU A 50 0.24 0.82 -5.06
C LEU A 50 0.74 1.99 -4.20
N THR A 51 0.79 1.79 -2.89
CA THR A 51 1.22 2.81 -1.92
C THR A 51 2.64 3.29 -2.20
N LEU A 52 3.58 2.37 -2.41
CA LEU A 52 4.98 2.74 -2.66
C LEU A 52 5.12 3.54 -3.97
N LYS A 53 4.43 3.11 -5.03
CA LYS A 53 4.43 3.79 -6.33
C LYS A 53 3.82 5.20 -6.25
N PHE A 54 2.70 5.36 -5.54
CA PHE A 54 2.04 6.66 -5.38
C PHE A 54 2.84 7.63 -4.49
N ALA A 55 3.43 7.14 -3.40
CA ALA A 55 4.03 8.00 -2.38
C ALA A 55 5.41 8.57 -2.74
N SER A 56 6.26 7.85 -3.50
CA SER A 56 7.68 8.25 -3.64
C SER A 56 8.20 8.40 -5.07
N GLY A 57 7.64 7.69 -6.06
CA GLY A 57 8.20 7.65 -7.41
C GLY A 57 7.31 8.25 -8.49
N ASN A 58 6.09 7.75 -8.62
CA ASN A 58 5.28 8.05 -9.81
C ASN A 58 4.76 9.48 -9.83
N SER A 59 4.43 10.05 -8.67
CA SER A 59 3.93 11.44 -8.59
C SER A 59 5.00 12.44 -9.03
N THR A 60 6.26 12.18 -8.67
CA THR A 60 7.42 12.97 -9.09
C THR A 60 7.72 12.76 -10.57
N GLU A 61 7.63 11.52 -11.05
CA GLU A 61 7.83 11.20 -12.46
C GLU A 61 6.77 11.85 -13.36
N VAL A 62 5.49 11.86 -12.94
CA VAL A 62 4.41 12.57 -13.64
C VAL A 62 4.69 14.06 -13.73
N TYR A 63 5.34 14.64 -12.70
CA TYR A 63 5.68 16.06 -12.69
C TYR A 63 6.78 16.43 -13.69
N PHE A 64 7.81 15.58 -13.83
CA PHE A 64 8.96 15.83 -14.70
C PHE A 64 8.80 15.28 -16.13
N HIS A 65 8.22 14.09 -16.29
CA HIS A 65 8.13 13.34 -17.55
C HIS A 65 6.71 13.26 -18.12
N GLY A 66 5.69 13.80 -17.43
CA GLY A 66 4.32 13.92 -17.94
C GLY A 66 3.46 12.64 -17.77
N THR A 67 2.40 12.51 -18.54
CA THR A 67 1.41 11.42 -18.37
C THR A 67 1.87 10.03 -18.79
N GLN A 68 3.06 9.87 -19.39
CA GLN A 68 3.53 8.60 -19.97
C GLN A 68 3.55 7.44 -18.95
N ILE A 69 3.89 7.68 -17.69
CA ILE A 69 3.87 6.63 -16.64
C ILE A 69 2.46 6.14 -16.30
N THR A 70 1.42 6.93 -16.62
CA THR A 70 0.01 6.55 -16.47
C THR A 70 -0.34 5.38 -17.39
N THR A 71 0.31 5.27 -18.55
CA THR A 71 0.14 4.14 -19.47
C THR A 71 0.60 2.83 -18.83
N THR A 72 1.68 2.85 -18.05
CA THR A 72 2.15 1.68 -17.28
C THR A 72 1.14 1.29 -16.20
N LEU A 73 0.54 2.26 -15.50
CA LEU A 73 -0.51 2.00 -14.51
C LEU A 73 -1.74 1.34 -15.14
N LEU A 74 -2.17 1.81 -16.32
CA LEU A 74 -3.28 1.21 -17.07
C LEU A 74 -3.00 -0.23 -17.51
N GLY A 75 -1.74 -0.61 -17.75
CA GLY A 75 -1.37 -1.99 -18.08
C GLY A 75 -1.29 -2.92 -16.88
N VAL A 76 -0.86 -2.43 -15.72
CA VAL A 76 -0.68 -3.25 -14.50
C VAL A 76 -2.02 -3.68 -13.90
N ILE A 77 -3.03 -2.80 -13.88
CA ILE A 77 -4.36 -3.10 -13.31
C ILE A 77 -5.01 -4.35 -13.96
N PRO A 78 -5.20 -4.43 -15.29
CA PRO A 78 -5.80 -5.60 -15.92
C PRO A 78 -4.90 -6.84 -15.81
N ALA A 79 -3.57 -6.68 -15.87
CA ALA A 79 -2.64 -7.81 -15.70
C ALA A 79 -2.81 -8.48 -14.33
N THR A 80 -2.92 -7.69 -13.25
CA THR A 80 -3.14 -8.22 -11.90
C THR A 80 -4.49 -8.91 -11.77
N ILE A 81 -5.56 -8.34 -12.34
CA ILE A 81 -6.90 -8.96 -12.32
C ILE A 81 -6.89 -10.31 -13.03
N ILE A 82 -6.29 -10.38 -14.22
CA ILE A 82 -6.17 -11.63 -15.00
C ILE A 82 -5.35 -12.66 -14.22
N MET A 83 -4.19 -12.25 -13.68
CA MET A 83 -3.34 -13.13 -12.88
C MET A 83 -4.07 -13.66 -11.64
N HIS A 84 -4.89 -12.84 -10.99
CA HIS A 84 -5.70 -13.25 -9.85
C HIS A 84 -6.74 -14.31 -10.24
N GLN A 85 -7.48 -14.08 -11.32
CA GLN A 85 -8.54 -14.99 -11.78
C GLN A 85 -7.98 -16.34 -12.23
N ILE A 86 -6.76 -16.38 -12.77
CA ILE A 86 -6.12 -17.62 -13.21
C ILE A 86 -5.45 -18.35 -12.02
N THR A 87 -4.72 -17.61 -11.20
CA THR A 87 -3.85 -18.22 -10.17
C THR A 87 -4.64 -18.73 -8.97
N THR A 88 -5.68 -18.00 -8.56
CA THR A 88 -6.54 -18.35 -7.42
C THR A 88 -7.21 -19.72 -7.54
N PRO A 89 -7.94 -20.05 -8.63
CA PRO A 89 -8.58 -21.36 -8.76
C PRO A 89 -7.55 -22.49 -8.84
N ILE A 90 -6.38 -22.26 -9.44
CA ILE A 90 -5.32 -23.27 -9.51
C ILE A 90 -4.83 -23.63 -8.10
N LEU A 91 -4.48 -22.63 -7.29
CA LEU A 91 -4.02 -22.85 -5.91
C LEU A 91 -5.09 -23.49 -5.02
N TYR A 92 -6.34 -23.05 -5.17
CA TYR A 92 -7.46 -23.54 -4.36
C TYR A 92 -7.77 -25.02 -4.66
N ASN A 93 -7.80 -25.41 -5.94
CA ASN A 93 -8.06 -26.80 -6.34
C ASN A 93 -6.99 -27.77 -5.82
N LEU A 94 -5.74 -27.31 -5.69
CA LEU A 94 -4.64 -28.12 -5.16
C LEU A 94 -4.47 -27.98 -3.63
N LYS A 95 -5.27 -27.15 -2.95
CA LYS A 95 -5.17 -26.85 -1.51
C LYS A 95 -3.76 -26.41 -1.08
N LEU A 96 -3.08 -25.64 -1.93
CA LEU A 96 -1.72 -25.15 -1.69
C LEU A 96 -1.73 -23.70 -1.24
N TYR A 97 -0.82 -23.36 -0.32
CA TYR A 97 -0.70 -22.01 0.24
C TYR A 97 0.35 -21.15 -0.47
N SER A 98 1.26 -21.75 -1.26
CA SER A 98 2.32 -21.01 -1.95
C SER A 98 2.60 -21.49 -3.36
N ILE A 99 2.95 -20.57 -4.25
CA ILE A 99 3.34 -20.86 -5.65
C ILE A 99 4.64 -21.69 -5.67
N ASN A 100 5.56 -21.44 -4.74
CA ASN A 100 6.80 -22.21 -4.60
C ASN A 100 6.54 -23.69 -4.26
N GLU A 101 5.45 -23.99 -3.56
CA GLU A 101 5.01 -25.35 -3.28
C GLU A 101 4.38 -26.02 -4.50
N TYR A 102 3.65 -25.25 -5.32
CA TYR A 102 3.21 -25.72 -6.64
C TYR A 102 4.40 -26.09 -7.55
N LEU A 103 5.43 -25.24 -7.59
CA LEU A 103 6.69 -25.53 -8.31
C LEU A 103 7.37 -26.81 -7.80
N GLN A 104 7.37 -27.03 -6.48
CA GLN A 104 7.92 -28.25 -5.90
C GLN A 104 7.17 -29.50 -6.39
N LEU A 105 5.84 -29.48 -6.41
CA LEU A 105 5.03 -30.62 -6.83
C LEU A 105 5.23 -30.95 -8.31
N ARG A 106 5.40 -29.92 -9.16
CA ARG A 106 5.59 -30.10 -10.61
C ARG A 106 6.95 -30.67 -10.99
N TYR A 107 8.01 -30.27 -10.30
CA TYR A 107 9.40 -30.66 -10.57
C TYR A 107 9.95 -31.73 -9.61
N GLN A 108 9.17 -32.13 -8.60
CA GLN A 108 9.53 -33.08 -7.53
C GLN A 108 10.89 -32.80 -6.86
N SER A 109 11.35 -31.55 -6.84
CA SER A 109 12.65 -31.17 -6.28
C SER A 109 12.50 -30.25 -5.08
N ALA A 110 12.97 -30.73 -3.92
CA ALA A 110 13.02 -29.93 -2.69
C ALA A 110 14.06 -28.79 -2.77
N ALA A 111 15.11 -28.95 -3.59
CA ALA A 111 16.14 -27.92 -3.77
C ALA A 111 15.54 -26.68 -4.45
N LEU A 112 14.68 -26.87 -5.45
CA LEU A 112 14.03 -25.76 -6.17
C LEU A 112 13.13 -24.92 -5.24
N ARG A 113 12.39 -25.57 -4.32
CA ARG A 113 11.59 -24.85 -3.31
C ARG A 113 12.45 -23.99 -2.40
N LYS A 114 13.58 -24.52 -1.92
CA LYS A 114 14.48 -23.77 -1.03
C LYS A 114 15.06 -22.55 -1.73
N VAL A 115 15.51 -22.70 -2.97
CA VAL A 115 16.06 -21.60 -3.77
C VAL A 115 14.98 -20.57 -4.13
N GLY A 116 13.80 -21.01 -4.57
CA GLY A 116 12.69 -20.10 -4.90
C GLY A 116 12.21 -19.30 -3.68
N THR A 117 12.07 -19.97 -2.54
CA THR A 117 11.66 -19.31 -1.29
C THR A 117 12.72 -18.35 -0.78
N SER A 118 14.02 -18.68 -0.90
CA SER A 118 15.09 -17.78 -0.45
C SER A 118 15.17 -16.52 -1.31
N VAL A 119 15.05 -16.64 -2.64
CA VAL A 119 15.04 -15.49 -3.54
C VAL A 119 13.84 -14.57 -3.26
N VAL A 120 12.64 -15.15 -3.09
CA VAL A 120 11.43 -14.37 -2.76
C VAL A 120 11.54 -13.71 -1.40
N LEU A 121 12.11 -14.38 -0.39
CA LEU A 121 12.32 -13.81 0.94
C LEU A 121 13.28 -12.62 0.89
N LEU A 122 14.40 -12.74 0.17
CA LEU A 122 15.35 -11.64 -0.02
C LEU A 122 14.67 -10.46 -0.73
N ASN A 123 14.00 -10.71 -1.85
CA ASN A 123 13.30 -9.67 -2.60
C ASN A 123 12.27 -8.93 -1.73
N THR A 124 11.43 -9.69 -1.02
CA THR A 124 10.39 -9.14 -0.14
C THR A 124 10.97 -8.31 1.01
N SER A 125 12.10 -8.73 1.58
CA SER A 125 12.76 -7.99 2.66
C SER A 125 13.25 -6.62 2.20
N PHE A 126 13.83 -6.54 1.00
CA PHE A 126 14.23 -5.26 0.40
C PHE A 126 13.03 -4.35 0.12
N HIS A 127 11.93 -4.89 -0.41
CA HIS A 127 10.73 -4.12 -0.70
C HIS A 127 10.10 -3.53 0.58
N ILE A 128 9.98 -4.33 1.65
CA ILE A 128 9.42 -3.85 2.92
C ILE A 128 10.35 -2.80 3.56
N GLY A 129 11.68 -2.96 3.44
CA GLY A 129 12.63 -1.95 3.89
C GLY A 129 12.43 -0.60 3.19
N MET A 130 12.27 -0.61 1.87
CA MET A 130 11.98 0.58 1.08
C MET A 130 10.63 1.21 1.45
N SER A 131 9.60 0.40 1.70
CA SER A 131 8.26 0.89 2.04
C SER A 131 8.21 1.57 3.41
N VAL A 132 9.03 1.14 4.38
CA VAL A 132 9.13 1.78 5.71
C VAL A 132 9.98 3.05 5.66
N TYR A 133 10.97 3.09 4.76
CA TYR A 133 11.86 4.24 4.63
C TYR A 133 11.14 5.50 4.09
N ALA A 134 10.27 5.35 3.09
CA ALA A 134 9.54 6.47 2.48
C ALA A 134 8.72 7.32 3.46
N PRO A 135 7.81 6.77 4.29
CA PRO A 135 7.06 7.54 5.28
C PRO A 135 7.96 8.05 6.41
N SER A 136 9.03 7.33 6.77
CA SER A 136 9.96 7.78 7.80
C SER A 136 10.73 9.04 7.37
N LEU A 137 11.10 9.13 6.09
CA LEU A 137 11.72 10.32 5.52
C LEU A 137 10.75 11.50 5.51
N ALA A 138 9.50 11.27 5.13
CA ALA A 138 8.44 12.29 5.17
C ALA A 138 8.16 12.77 6.62
N LEU A 139 8.24 11.89 7.60
CA LEU A 139 8.07 12.26 9.01
C LEU A 139 9.27 13.05 9.55
N ALA A 140 10.48 12.72 9.11
CA ALA A 140 11.70 13.40 9.52
C ALA A 140 11.71 14.88 9.09
N THR A 141 11.15 15.21 7.92
CA THR A 141 11.05 16.60 7.44
C THR A 141 10.08 17.44 8.28
N VAL A 142 9.02 16.83 8.81
CA VAL A 142 8.02 17.51 9.65
C VAL A 142 8.47 17.64 11.10
N THR A 143 9.17 16.63 11.62
CA THR A 143 9.48 16.53 13.07
C THR A 143 10.87 17.06 13.44
N SER A 144 11.73 17.40 12.46
CA SER A 144 13.13 17.85 12.67
C SER A 144 13.99 16.89 13.52
N ILE A 145 13.60 15.61 13.60
CA ILE A 145 14.35 14.53 14.25
C ILE A 145 15.25 13.85 13.20
N SER A 146 16.43 13.36 13.62
CA SER A 146 17.29 12.55 12.76
C SER A 146 16.51 11.38 12.12
N PRO A 147 16.64 11.14 10.80
CA PRO A 147 15.86 10.12 10.09
C PRO A 147 16.08 8.71 10.65
N ILE A 148 17.28 8.41 11.14
CA ILE A 148 17.63 7.11 11.74
C ILE A 148 16.79 6.85 13.01
N ASN A 149 16.62 7.86 13.86
CA ASN A 149 15.85 7.73 15.09
C ASN A 149 14.35 7.59 14.81
N SER A 150 13.86 8.26 13.76
CA SER A 150 12.46 8.18 13.34
C SER A 150 12.09 6.78 12.84
N VAL A 151 12.98 6.16 12.04
CA VAL A 151 12.80 4.78 11.55
C VAL A 151 12.77 3.77 12.69
N LEU A 152 13.67 3.91 13.68
CA LEU A 152 13.72 2.99 14.82
C LEU A 152 12.44 3.04 15.67
N ILE A 153 11.93 4.23 15.96
CA ILE A 153 10.71 4.42 16.75
C ILE A 153 9.49 3.89 15.97
N ALA A 154 9.38 4.26 14.69
CA ALA A 154 8.29 3.78 13.83
C ALA A 154 8.32 2.25 13.69
N GLY A 155 9.48 1.66 13.45
CA GLY A 155 9.66 0.21 13.34
C GLY A 155 9.32 -0.54 14.62
N ALA A 156 9.65 0.02 15.79
CA ALA A 156 9.29 -0.57 17.08
C ALA A 156 7.77 -0.57 17.31
N ILE A 157 7.10 0.55 17.03
CA ILE A 157 5.63 0.65 17.10
C ILE A 157 4.99 -0.34 16.13
N VAL A 158 5.54 -0.42 14.91
CA VAL A 158 5.03 -1.33 13.86
C VAL A 158 5.11 -2.79 14.29
N THR A 159 6.28 -3.20 14.77
CA THR A 159 6.51 -4.57 15.26
C THR A 159 5.59 -4.89 16.43
N PHE A 160 5.39 -3.94 17.34
CA PHE A 160 4.53 -4.13 18.50
C PHE A 160 3.06 -4.34 18.11
N TYR A 161 2.50 -3.51 17.22
CA TYR A 161 1.09 -3.67 16.83
C TYR A 161 0.86 -4.95 16.01
N ILE A 162 1.83 -5.38 15.19
CA ILE A 162 1.72 -6.62 14.41
C ILE A 162 1.74 -7.83 15.35
N THR A 163 2.63 -7.81 16.34
CA THR A 163 2.76 -8.91 17.32
C THR A 163 1.47 -9.08 18.14
N VAL A 164 0.79 -7.98 18.47
CA VAL A 164 -0.45 -8.00 19.26
C VAL A 164 -1.69 -8.30 18.40
N GLY A 165 -1.76 -7.78 17.17
CA GLY A 165 -2.96 -7.82 16.34
C GLY A 165 -3.08 -9.01 15.39
N GLY A 166 -1.96 -9.65 15.03
CA GLY A 166 -1.92 -10.71 14.04
C GLY A 166 -2.40 -10.28 12.64
N VAL A 167 -2.61 -11.24 11.73
CA VAL A 167 -2.97 -10.98 10.32
C VAL A 167 -4.29 -10.20 10.19
N LYS A 168 -5.23 -10.39 11.14
CA LYS A 168 -6.53 -9.68 11.13
C LYS A 168 -6.38 -8.18 11.31
N ALA A 169 -5.55 -7.74 12.26
CA ALA A 169 -5.34 -6.32 12.50
C ALA A 169 -4.73 -5.62 11.27
N VAL A 170 -3.82 -6.33 10.58
CA VAL A 170 -3.18 -5.81 9.36
C VAL A 170 -4.21 -5.53 8.26
N VAL A 171 -5.18 -6.42 8.05
CA VAL A 171 -6.24 -6.23 7.03
C VAL A 171 -7.11 -5.01 7.35
N TYR A 172 -7.46 -4.79 8.63
CA TYR A 172 -8.26 -3.62 9.00
C TYR A 172 -7.50 -2.31 8.80
N THR A 173 -6.21 -2.28 9.14
CA THR A 173 -5.38 -1.10 8.90
C THR A 173 -5.20 -0.83 7.41
N ASP A 174 -5.18 -1.86 6.57
CA ASP A 174 -5.05 -1.75 5.12
C ASP A 174 -6.27 -1.08 4.48
N VAL A 175 -7.50 -1.54 4.80
CA VAL A 175 -8.75 -0.92 4.33
C VAL A 175 -8.81 0.58 4.67
N LEU A 176 -8.35 0.92 5.87
CA LEU A 176 -8.33 2.30 6.33
C LEU A 176 -7.30 3.14 5.56
N GLN A 177 -6.13 2.58 5.29
CA GLN A 177 -5.07 3.23 4.52
C GLN A 177 -5.56 3.53 3.11
N THR A 178 -6.19 2.58 2.42
CA THR A 178 -6.74 2.79 1.07
C THR A 178 -7.81 3.89 1.07
N LEU A 179 -8.69 3.92 2.07
CA LEU A 179 -9.72 4.97 2.18
C LEU A 179 -9.11 6.35 2.44
N LEU A 180 -8.10 6.44 3.30
CA LEU A 180 -7.40 7.68 3.61
C LEU A 180 -6.64 8.21 2.39
N MET A 181 -5.97 7.33 1.63
CA MET A 181 -5.27 7.71 0.40
C MET A 181 -6.25 8.22 -0.66
N LEU A 182 -7.39 7.56 -0.85
CA LEU A 182 -8.42 8.00 -1.80
C LEU A 182 -8.98 9.37 -1.43
N ALA A 183 -9.33 9.58 -0.16
CA ALA A 183 -9.81 10.87 0.34
C ALA A 183 -8.75 11.98 0.16
N GLY A 184 -7.48 11.66 0.42
CA GLY A 184 -6.37 12.59 0.25
C GLY A 184 -6.19 13.04 -1.20
N VAL A 185 -6.22 12.11 -2.15
CA VAL A 185 -6.12 12.43 -3.59
C VAL A 185 -7.31 13.29 -4.03
N LEU A 186 -8.53 12.94 -3.65
CA LEU A 186 -9.73 13.73 -3.98
C LEU A 186 -9.65 15.15 -3.42
N ALA A 187 -9.21 15.31 -2.17
CA ALA A 187 -9.05 16.63 -1.55
C ALA A 187 -8.01 17.48 -2.29
N VAL A 188 -6.87 16.89 -2.68
CA VAL A 188 -5.83 17.59 -3.46
C VAL A 188 -6.38 18.04 -4.81
N VAL A 189 -7.10 17.18 -5.52
CA VAL A 189 -7.70 17.51 -6.82
C VAL A 189 -8.68 18.69 -6.70
N VAL A 190 -9.59 18.65 -5.71
CA VAL A 190 -10.57 19.73 -5.51
C VAL A 190 -9.89 21.06 -5.20
N ILE A 191 -8.92 21.09 -4.29
CA ILE A 191 -8.17 22.31 -3.93
C ILE A 191 -7.39 22.84 -5.15
N CYS A 192 -6.81 21.93 -5.95
CA CYS A 192 -6.07 22.30 -7.16
C CYS A 192 -7.01 22.95 -8.20
N CYS A 193 -8.17 22.35 -8.47
CA CYS A 193 -9.17 22.90 -9.38
C CYS A 193 -9.69 24.27 -8.94
N MET A 194 -9.90 24.48 -7.63
CA MET A 194 -10.31 25.78 -7.10
C MET A 194 -9.24 26.86 -7.27
N LYS A 195 -7.95 26.52 -7.12
CA LYS A 195 -6.84 27.47 -7.26
C LYS A 195 -6.54 27.85 -8.71
N VAL A 196 -6.76 26.93 -9.64
CA VAL A 196 -6.49 27.13 -11.07
C VAL A 196 -7.68 27.79 -11.79
N GLY A 197 -8.84 27.92 -11.14
CA GLY A 197 -10.00 28.64 -11.68
C GLY A 197 -10.99 27.75 -12.46
N GLY A 198 -10.87 26.43 -12.37
CA GLY A 198 -11.76 25.47 -13.02
C GLY A 198 -11.03 24.23 -13.53
N VAL A 199 -11.78 23.15 -13.78
CA VAL A 199 -11.24 21.90 -14.36
C VAL A 199 -10.77 22.11 -15.81
N GLU A 200 -11.43 23.03 -16.52
CA GLU A 200 -11.11 23.37 -17.91
C GLU A 200 -9.73 24.03 -18.04
N GLU A 201 -9.41 24.96 -17.14
CA GLU A 201 -8.10 25.63 -17.13
C GLU A 201 -6.97 24.68 -16.73
N VAL A 202 -7.24 23.68 -15.88
CA VAL A 202 -6.29 22.59 -15.56
C VAL A 202 -5.97 21.78 -16.81
N TRP A 203 -6.97 21.44 -17.61
CA TRP A 203 -6.77 20.67 -18.84
C TRP A 203 -6.06 21.50 -19.92
N ALA A 204 -6.41 22.79 -20.06
CA ALA A 204 -5.75 23.72 -20.97
C ALA A 204 -4.26 23.93 -20.61
N THR A 205 -3.96 24.12 -19.32
CA THR A 205 -2.60 24.25 -18.81
C THR A 205 -1.79 22.96 -18.99
N ALA A 206 -2.42 21.79 -18.78
CA ALA A 206 -1.79 20.50 -19.02
C ALA A 206 -1.46 20.27 -20.51
N GLY A 207 -2.34 20.71 -21.41
CA GLY A 207 -2.13 20.67 -22.86
C GLY A 207 -1.01 21.61 -23.32
N GLN A 208 -1.00 22.86 -22.86
CA GLN A 208 0.05 23.84 -23.18
C GLN A 208 1.42 23.43 -22.64
N GLY A 209 1.46 22.73 -21.50
CA GLY A 209 2.69 22.21 -20.91
C GLY A 209 3.28 20.99 -21.62
N GLY A 210 2.67 20.49 -22.70
CA GLY A 210 3.13 19.28 -23.40
C GLY A 210 3.04 18.01 -22.54
N ARG A 211 2.25 18.03 -21.46
CA ARG A 211 2.18 16.97 -20.45
C ARG A 211 1.13 15.90 -20.76
N LEU A 212 0.35 16.06 -21.83
CA LEU A 212 -0.71 15.15 -22.29
C LEU A 212 -0.26 14.18 -23.41
N GLU A 213 1.03 14.12 -23.70
CA GLU A 213 1.59 13.23 -24.73
C GLU A 213 1.68 11.80 -24.20
N PHE A 214 0.69 10.96 -24.49
CA PHE A 214 0.64 9.56 -24.04
C PHE A 214 1.58 8.61 -24.80
N PHE A 215 1.99 8.94 -26.04
CA PHE A 215 2.59 8.00 -27.00
C PHE A 215 3.80 8.54 -27.79
N LYS A 216 4.61 9.43 -27.21
CA LYS A 216 5.87 9.85 -27.83
C LYS A 216 6.99 8.83 -27.64
#